data_AF-D3LUN2-F1
#
_entry.id   AF-D3LUN2-F1
#
_cell.length_a   1.000
_cell.length_b   1.000
_cell.length_c   1.000
_cell.angle_alpha   90.00
_cell.angle_beta   90.00
_cell.angle_gamma   90.00
#
_symmetry.space_group_name_H-M   'P 1'
#
loop_
_entity.id
_entity.type
_entity.pdbx_description
1 polymer ?
#
loop_
_entity_poly.entity_id
_entity_poly.type
_entity_poly.pdbx_seq_one_letter_code
_entity_poly.pdbx_strand_id
1 'polypeptide(L)'
;MIEAYCKQTDEGFVVLAGSRIEETDAEAIPDTIKKWRARCRKNNEIKDGVLTKNYLFKSPSYAASFILGMTTNGKTEWKTADGVSLKTREESAL
;
A
#
# COMPACT_ATOMS: atom_id res chain seq x y z
N MET A 1 -13.64 3.21 5.41
CA MET A 1 -12.33 3.67 5.95
C MET A 1 -11.27 2.72 5.40
N ILE A 2 -10.21 3.26 4.81
CA ILE A 2 -9.08 2.48 4.28
C ILE A 2 -8.01 2.45 5.35
N GLU A 3 -7.53 1.26 5.70
CA GLU A 3 -6.51 1.05 6.71
C GLU A 3 -5.67 -0.17 6.34
N ALA A 4 -4.37 0.03 6.23
CA ALA A 4 -3.43 -1.01 5.83
C ALA A 4 -2.22 -1.01 6.76
N TYR A 5 -1.67 -2.19 7.00
CA TYR A 5 -0.51 -2.39 7.86
C TYR A 5 0.67 -2.82 7.01
N CYS A 6 1.82 -2.18 7.24
CA CYS A 6 3.04 -2.44 6.50
C CYS A 6 4.21 -2.63 7.45
N LYS A 7 5.08 -3.58 7.13
CA LYS A 7 6.38 -3.77 7.77
C LYS A 7 7.49 -3.40 6.78
N GLN A 8 8.34 -2.45 7.16
CA GLN A 8 9.58 -2.19 6.44
C GLN A 8 10.61 -3.28 6.77
N THR A 9 11.29 -3.76 5.73
CA THR A 9 12.29 -4.83 5.77
C THR A 9 13.45 -4.45 4.86
N ASP A 10 14.57 -5.16 4.96
CA ASP A 10 15.74 -4.93 4.11
C ASP A 10 15.45 -5.19 2.62
N GLU A 11 14.44 -6.01 2.30
CA GLU A 11 14.01 -6.32 0.93
C GLU A 11 12.98 -5.33 0.35
N GLY A 12 12.37 -4.50 1.21
CA GLY A 12 11.32 -3.56 0.86
C GLY A 12 10.19 -3.45 1.89
N PHE A 13 8.98 -3.24 1.41
CA PHE A 13 7.78 -2.93 2.21
C PHE A 13 6.80 -4.08 2.10
N VAL A 14 6.56 -4.80 3.20
CA VAL A 14 5.61 -5.90 3.25
C VAL A 14 4.27 -5.37 3.75
N VAL A 15 3.30 -5.22 2.86
CA VAL A 15 1.91 -4.99 3.26
C VAL A 15 1.30 -6.31 3.72
N LEU A 16 0.66 -6.28 4.89
CA LEU A 16 0.17 -7.47 5.58
C LEU A 16 -1.24 -7.85 5.10
N ALA A 17 -1.51 -9.15 5.13
CA ALA A 17 -2.85 -9.69 5.03
C ALA A 17 -3.77 -9.05 6.10
N GLY A 18 -5.05 -8.92 5.78
CA GLY A 18 -6.01 -8.20 6.62
C GLY A 18 -6.05 -6.69 6.36
N SER A 19 -5.09 -6.13 5.62
CA SER A 19 -5.14 -4.72 5.20
C SER A 19 -6.36 -4.46 4.32
N ARG A 20 -7.13 -3.43 4.66
CA ARG A 20 -8.25 -2.92 3.86
C ARG A 20 -7.75 -1.92 2.84
N ILE A 21 -8.16 -2.10 1.59
CA ILE A 21 -7.73 -1.30 0.46
C ILE A 21 -8.92 -0.55 -0.14
N GLU A 22 -8.64 0.53 -0.87
CA GLU A 22 -9.66 1.17 -1.71
C GLU A 22 -10.12 0.15 -2.76
N GLU A 23 -11.42 0.06 -3.03
CA GLU A 23 -11.96 -0.89 -4.00
C GLU A 23 -12.03 -0.31 -5.40
N THR A 24 -12.12 1.01 -5.49
CA THR A 24 -12.12 1.75 -6.75
C THR A 24 -10.71 2.11 -7.20
N ASP A 25 -10.55 2.35 -8.49
CA ASP A 25 -9.27 2.76 -9.07
C ASP A 25 -9.48 4.17 -9.66
N ALA A 26 -8.65 5.12 -9.27
CA ALA A 26 -8.65 6.46 -9.87
C ALA A 26 -8.30 6.37 -11.37
N GLU A 27 -8.85 7.26 -12.17
CA GLU A 27 -8.61 7.27 -13.62
C GLU A 27 -7.12 7.41 -13.97
N ALA A 28 -6.38 8.23 -13.21
CA ALA A 28 -4.97 8.52 -13.42
C ALA A 28 -3.99 7.54 -12.75
N ILE A 29 -4.47 6.44 -12.14
CA ILE A 29 -3.56 5.44 -11.57
C ILE A 29 -2.75 4.75 -12.70
N PRO A 30 -1.47 4.41 -12.49
CA PRO A 30 -0.72 3.65 -13.49
C PRO A 30 -1.39 2.32 -13.88
N ASP A 31 -1.46 2.05 -15.18
CA ASP A 31 -2.06 0.83 -15.75
C ASP A 31 -1.52 -0.46 -15.15
N THR A 32 -0.22 -0.51 -14.83
CA THR A 32 0.40 -1.67 -14.21
C THR A 32 -0.24 -2.00 -12.85
N ILE A 33 -0.55 -0.99 -12.04
CA ILE A 33 -1.21 -1.18 -10.74
C ILE A 33 -2.66 -1.61 -10.94
N LYS A 34 -3.37 -0.97 -11.89
CA LYS A 34 -4.76 -1.33 -12.23
C LYS A 34 -4.89 -2.80 -12.65
N LYS A 35 -4.03 -3.24 -13.57
CA LYS A 35 -3.95 -4.64 -14.02
C LYS A 35 -3.59 -5.59 -12.89
N TRP A 36 -2.68 -5.19 -12.01
CA TRP A 36 -2.29 -6.02 -10.87
C TRP A 36 -3.42 -6.17 -9.84
N ARG A 37 -4.09 -5.08 -9.46
CA ARG A 37 -5.27 -5.12 -8.57
C ARG A 37 -6.38 -5.98 -9.17
N ALA A 38 -6.65 -5.87 -10.48
CA ALA A 38 -7.60 -6.73 -11.18
C ALA A 38 -7.21 -8.23 -11.11
N ARG A 39 -5.92 -8.57 -11.34
CA ARG A 39 -5.42 -9.94 -11.17
C ARG A 39 -5.61 -10.44 -9.74
N CYS A 40 -5.29 -9.62 -8.74
CA CYS A 40 -5.43 -10.00 -7.34
C CYS A 40 -6.90 -10.25 -6.95
N ARG A 41 -7.84 -9.43 -7.44
CA ARG A 41 -9.29 -9.69 -7.29
C ARG A 41 -9.69 -11.03 -7.93
N LYS A 42 -9.26 -11.28 -9.19
CA LYS A 42 -9.53 -12.54 -9.90
C LYS A 42 -9.01 -13.78 -9.15
N ASN A 43 -7.89 -13.64 -8.45
CA ASN A 43 -7.25 -14.73 -7.71
C ASN A 43 -7.73 -14.85 -6.25
N ASN A 44 -8.76 -14.11 -5.83
CA ASN A 44 -9.21 -14.02 -4.43
C ASN A 44 -8.10 -13.57 -3.45
N GLU A 45 -7.12 -12.84 -3.96
CA GLU A 45 -6.06 -12.23 -3.16
C GLU A 45 -6.50 -10.89 -2.56
N ILE A 46 -7.54 -10.29 -3.15
CA ILE A 46 -8.36 -9.20 -2.59
C ILE A 46 -9.79 -9.73 -2.52
N LYS A 47 -10.38 -9.74 -1.34
CA LYS A 47 -11.76 -10.17 -1.11
C LYS A 47 -12.46 -9.15 -0.20
N ASP A 48 -13.61 -8.63 -0.64
CA ASP A 48 -14.41 -7.65 0.09
C ASP A 48 -13.58 -6.42 0.55
N GLY A 49 -12.70 -5.96 -0.35
CA GLY A 49 -11.75 -4.87 -0.10
C GLY A 49 -10.60 -5.20 0.86
N VAL A 50 -10.33 -6.47 1.17
CA VAL A 50 -9.30 -6.91 2.13
C VAL A 50 -8.27 -7.83 1.47
N LEU A 51 -6.99 -7.62 1.76
CA LEU A 51 -5.92 -8.51 1.31
C LEU A 51 -5.96 -9.85 2.05
N THR A 52 -5.92 -10.96 1.32
CA THR A 52 -5.92 -12.31 1.93
C THR A 52 -4.51 -12.87 2.16
N LYS A 53 -3.48 -12.18 1.68
CA LYS A 53 -2.07 -12.53 1.87
C LYS A 53 -1.17 -11.30 1.90
N ASN A 54 0.06 -11.50 2.35
CA ASN A 54 1.08 -10.46 2.35
C ASN A 54 1.60 -10.17 0.94
N TYR A 55 2.03 -8.93 0.71
CA TYR A 55 2.69 -8.50 -0.52
C TYR A 55 3.94 -7.69 -0.24
N LEU A 56 5.04 -8.05 -0.90
CA LEU A 56 6.28 -7.29 -0.86
C LEU A 56 6.30 -6.26 -2.00
N PHE A 57 6.64 -5.03 -1.65
CA PHE A 57 6.80 -3.91 -2.57
C PHE A 57 8.21 -3.34 -2.46
N LYS A 58 8.76 -2.92 -3.60
CA LYS A 58 10.12 -2.35 -3.65
C LYS A 58 10.20 -0.90 -3.15
N SER A 59 9.08 -0.23 -2.93
CA SER A 59 9.06 1.16 -2.45
C SER A 59 7.78 1.47 -1.67
N PRO A 60 7.81 2.48 -0.78
CA PRO A 60 6.64 2.84 0.02
C PRO A 60 5.53 3.44 -0.85
N SER A 61 5.87 4.22 -1.88
CA SER A 61 4.90 4.79 -2.81
C SER A 61 4.23 3.73 -3.66
N TYR A 62 4.95 2.69 -4.09
CA TYR A 62 4.33 1.61 -4.85
C TYR A 62 3.33 0.82 -4.00
N ALA A 63 3.67 0.56 -2.73
CA ALA A 63 2.75 -0.01 -1.76
C ALA A 63 1.52 0.87 -1.56
N ALA A 64 1.70 2.15 -1.24
CA ALA A 64 0.60 3.07 -0.98
C ALA A 64 -0.33 3.24 -2.19
N SER A 65 0.22 3.37 -3.41
CA SER A 65 -0.57 3.46 -4.62
C SER A 65 -1.40 2.20 -4.89
N PHE A 66 -0.86 1.02 -4.56
CA PHE A 66 -1.61 -0.23 -4.65
C PHE A 66 -2.75 -0.30 -3.64
N ILE A 67 -2.60 0.24 -2.43
CA ILE A 67 -3.65 0.25 -1.40
C ILE A 67 -4.73 1.28 -1.73
N LEU A 68 -4.34 2.50 -2.07
CA LEU A 68 -5.25 3.63 -2.27
C LEU A 68 -5.88 3.68 -3.67
N GLY A 69 -5.39 2.86 -4.61
CA GLY A 69 -5.95 2.87 -5.97
C GLY A 69 -5.68 4.18 -6.73
N MET A 70 -4.65 4.93 -6.35
CA MET A 70 -4.29 6.22 -6.96
C MET A 70 -2.79 6.50 -6.85
N THR A 71 -2.28 7.46 -7.61
CA THR A 71 -0.92 7.96 -7.42
C THR A 71 -0.82 8.71 -6.10
N THR A 72 0.18 8.36 -5.28
CA THR A 72 0.37 8.96 -3.96
C THR A 72 1.84 9.01 -3.55
N ASN A 73 2.14 9.76 -2.48
CA ASN A 73 3.45 9.79 -1.84
C ASN A 73 3.47 8.84 -0.64
N GLY A 74 4.02 7.65 -0.80
CA GLY A 74 4.06 6.66 0.27
C GLY A 74 4.81 7.14 1.52
N LYS A 75 5.73 8.10 1.41
CA LYS A 75 6.43 8.64 2.59
C LYS A 75 5.51 9.44 3.52
N THR A 76 4.41 9.98 3.00
CA THR A 76 3.41 10.72 3.80
C THR A 76 2.24 9.85 4.24
N GLU A 77 1.88 8.84 3.44
CA GLU A 77 0.77 7.94 3.73
C GLU A 77 1.10 6.93 4.83
N TRP A 78 2.28 6.32 4.78
CA TRP A 78 2.70 5.37 5.80
C TRP A 78 3.12 6.11 7.06
N LYS A 79 2.46 5.79 8.17
CA LYS A 79 2.66 6.42 9.48
C LYS A 79 2.91 5.37 10.55
N THR A 80 3.64 5.75 11.60
CA THR A 80 3.74 4.94 12.82
C THR A 80 2.44 4.96 13.60
N ALA A 81 2.37 4.14 14.65
CA ALA A 81 1.26 4.16 15.61
C ALA A 81 1.01 5.57 16.20
N ASP A 82 2.07 6.36 16.38
CA ASP A 82 2.00 7.73 16.87
C ASP A 82 1.63 8.76 15.79
N GLY A 83 1.29 8.31 14.58
CA GLY A 83 0.91 9.18 13.45
C GLY A 83 2.07 9.85 12.73
N VAL A 84 3.32 9.53 13.06
CA VAL A 84 4.51 10.12 12.44
C VAL A 84 4.76 9.49 11.07
N SER A 85 4.82 10.31 10.03
CA SER A 85 5.05 9.84 8.66
C SER A 85 6.48 9.30 8.46
N LEU A 86 6.66 8.39 7.50
CA LEU A 86 8.01 7.93 7.11
C LEU A 86 8.91 9.10 6.70
N LYS A 87 8.37 10.10 5.99
CA LYS A 87 9.11 11.32 5.61
C LYS A 87 9.73 11.99 6.84
N THR A 88 8.91 12.24 7.86
CA THR A 88 9.36 12.88 9.10
C THR A 88 10.39 12.04 9.85
N ARG A 89 10.20 10.72 9.90
CA ARG A 89 11.14 9.80 10.55
C ARG A 89 12.51 9.78 9.89
N GLU A 90 12.55 9.77 8.56
CA GLU A 90 13.78 9.79 7.78
C GLU A 90 14.52 11.12 7.96
N GLU A 91 13.81 12.25 7.95
CA GLU A 91 14.38 13.60 8.16
C GLU A 91 14.93 13.79 9.58
N SER A 92 14.33 13.14 10.59
CA SER A 92 14.77 13.23 11.99
C SER A 92 15.91 12.27 12.34
N ALA A 93 16.25 11.34 11.44
CA ALA A 93 17.35 10.39 11.59
C ALA A 93 18.66 10.89 10.94
N LEU A 94 18.64 12.10 10.37
CA LEU A 94 19.77 12.84 9.80
C LEU A 94 20.35 13.80 10.83
#